data_AF-A0A854DGL5-F1
#
_entry.id   AF-A0A854DGL5-F1
#
_cell.length_a   1.000
_cell.length_b   1.000
_cell.length_c   1.000
_cell.angle_alpha   90.00
_cell.angle_beta   90.00
_cell.angle_gamma   90.00
#
_symmetry.space_group_name_H-M   'P 1'
#
loop_
_entity.id
_entity.type
_entity.pdbx_description
1 polymer ?
#
loop_
_entity_poly.entity_id
_entity_poly.type
_entity_poly.pdbx_seq_one_letter_code
_entity_poly.pdbx_strand_id
1 'polypeptide(L)'
;MSQLSLAEGFRRRTYLEIYGRKLEQLVKTHQRKIKSLNIAVFGFSRGAAAARAFVHWLYEVVQPWGSGCGYNLAGVPMQLTFLGIFDTVASVGMAAMSRVSEGKMAWAHGEMMSIHPEVKQCVHFAALHEQRINFPADLAASGKEALYPGMHSDVGGGYSPGGQGKDCVDAQALGAAKLSQIPLIDMHHEAIKAGVPLMTMEEIRQRPALAKYFACHPQLIDAYNGWLAGHAIAGGDHMQQIRQHCRQYVRWKGMRLWEGPDSLLQQPFYVRADAEDKVDLAKAQHAFGQLVADMSRQNDAVDGYQQAFADYKARDQAWQTSRQGPRPVPPRRIVSADLADAGTKELLDVVLSKKPVPPVVANLFDNYVHDSLAGFYIKRWTELDIPVAATNGYLRYRSVFKLTSSWQQRECVDTLTTPMPPANVPSIDQAFGMMGNAMR
;
A
#
# COMPACT_ATOMS: atom_id res chain seq x y z
N MET A 1 -7.30 9.92 21.21
CA MET A 1 -5.83 9.76 21.34
C MET A 1 -5.54 9.13 22.69
N SER A 2 -4.66 8.14 22.78
CA SER A 2 -4.28 7.50 24.05
C SER A 2 -3.34 8.39 24.87
N GLN A 3 -3.30 8.25 26.20
CA GLN A 3 -2.37 9.02 27.04
C GLN A 3 -0.90 8.80 26.68
N LEU A 4 -0.55 7.60 26.20
CA LEU A 4 0.78 7.28 25.67
C LEU A 4 1.12 8.14 24.43
N SER A 5 0.18 8.29 23.49
CA SER A 5 0.39 9.13 22.29
C SER A 5 0.58 10.61 22.61
N LEU A 6 -0.06 11.11 23.69
CA LEU A 6 0.10 12.49 24.16
C LEU A 6 1.49 12.72 24.78
N ALA A 7 1.97 11.78 25.59
CA ALA A 7 3.29 11.85 26.21
C ALA A 7 4.43 11.71 25.16
N GLU A 8 4.26 10.82 24.18
CA GLU A 8 5.19 10.68 23.05
C GLU A 8 5.22 11.96 22.20
N GLY A 9 4.05 12.53 21.88
CA GLY A 9 3.95 13.79 21.15
C GLY A 9 4.59 14.97 21.90
N PHE A 10 4.47 15.03 23.23
CA PHE A 10 5.14 16.05 24.05
C PHE A 10 6.67 15.88 23.99
N ARG A 11 7.19 14.68 24.27
CA ARG A 11 8.64 14.41 24.21
C ARG A 11 9.22 14.71 22.82
N ARG A 12 8.55 14.28 21.75
CA ARG A 12 8.96 14.56 20.36
C ARG A 12 9.11 16.06 20.12
N ARG A 13 8.07 16.85 20.45
CA ARG A 13 8.07 18.30 20.27
C ARG A 13 9.24 18.96 21.02
N THR A 14 9.46 18.59 22.28
CA THR A 14 10.60 19.10 23.07
C THR A 14 11.94 18.80 22.41
N TYR A 15 12.15 17.59 21.88
CA TYR A 15 13.40 17.26 21.18
C TYR A 15 13.57 18.06 19.89
N LEU A 16 12.53 18.14 19.07
CA LEU A 16 12.59 18.88 17.81
C LEU A 16 12.83 20.38 18.05
N GLU A 17 12.26 20.95 19.11
CA GLU A 17 12.53 22.33 19.53
C GLU A 17 14.00 22.54 19.93
N ILE A 18 14.59 21.62 20.70
CA ILE A 18 16.02 21.69 21.07
C ILE A 18 16.90 21.69 19.82
N TYR A 19 16.60 20.83 18.85
CA TYR A 19 17.33 20.79 17.59
C TYR A 19 17.11 22.05 16.75
N GLY A 20 15.89 22.59 16.72
CA GLY A 20 15.56 23.86 16.06
C GLY A 20 16.41 25.02 16.58
N ARG A 21 16.52 25.17 17.91
CA ARG A 21 17.37 26.20 18.55
C ARG A 21 18.85 26.03 18.22
N LYS A 22 19.36 24.79 18.25
CA LYS A 22 20.75 24.49 17.88
C LYS A 22 21.03 24.86 16.42
N LEU A 23 20.10 24.52 15.52
CA LEU A 23 20.21 24.85 14.10
C LEU A 23 20.18 26.36 13.88
N GLU A 24 19.29 27.09 14.56
CA GLU A 24 19.21 28.54 14.48
C GLU A 24 20.51 29.23 14.91
N GLN A 25 21.11 28.79 16.02
CA GLN A 25 22.40 29.33 16.48
C GLN A 25 23.52 29.06 15.48
N LEU A 26 23.54 27.87 14.87
CA LEU A 26 24.52 27.51 13.85
C LEU A 26 24.34 28.39 12.60
N VAL A 27 23.12 28.52 12.09
CA VAL A 27 22.80 29.32 10.89
C VAL A 27 23.18 30.79 11.08
N LYS A 28 22.91 31.37 12.25
CA LYS A 28 23.25 32.77 12.57
C LYS A 28 24.76 33.00 12.55
N THR A 29 25.54 32.11 13.16
CA THR A 29 26.98 32.30 13.37
C THR A 29 27.85 31.84 12.19
N HIS A 30 27.30 31.07 11.25
CA HIS A 30 28.09 30.57 10.13
C HIS A 30 28.39 31.66 9.08
N GLN A 31 29.60 31.61 8.50
CA GLN A 31 30.05 32.57 7.46
C GLN A 31 29.32 32.38 6.13
N ARG A 32 29.01 31.14 5.74
CA ARG A 32 28.22 30.83 4.54
C ARG A 32 26.73 30.90 4.88
N LYS A 33 26.01 31.86 4.29
CA LYS A 33 24.58 32.06 4.55
C LYS A 33 23.74 31.15 3.66
N ILE A 34 22.92 30.31 4.29
CA ILE A 34 21.91 29.49 3.62
C ILE A 34 20.73 30.40 3.25
N LYS A 35 20.34 30.41 1.97
CA LYS A 35 19.27 31.28 1.46
C LYS A 35 17.89 30.63 1.49
N SER A 36 17.83 29.32 1.27
CA SER A 36 16.58 28.56 1.25
C SER A 36 16.84 27.08 1.51
N LEU A 37 15.78 26.39 1.96
CA LEU A 37 15.71 24.94 2.12
C LEU A 37 14.60 24.40 1.23
N ASN A 38 14.97 23.61 0.22
CA ASN A 38 14.02 22.88 -0.63
C ASN A 38 14.04 21.41 -0.22
N ILE A 39 12.92 20.93 0.31
CA ILE A 39 12.80 19.57 0.85
C ILE A 39 12.03 18.72 -0.15
N ALA A 40 12.60 17.58 -0.50
CA ALA A 40 11.94 16.50 -1.21
C ALA A 40 12.07 15.22 -0.39
N VAL A 41 10.98 14.50 -0.20
CA VAL A 41 10.95 13.29 0.63
C VAL A 41 10.49 12.13 -0.23
N PHE A 42 11.22 11.02 -0.16
CA PHE A 42 10.87 9.78 -0.83
C PHE A 42 10.66 8.68 0.19
N GLY A 43 9.73 7.77 -0.08
CA GLY A 43 9.52 6.60 0.77
C GLY A 43 8.81 5.48 0.05
N PHE A 44 9.15 4.25 0.42
CA PHE A 44 8.45 3.04 -0.03
C PHE A 44 7.97 2.26 1.19
N SER A 45 6.77 1.68 1.13
CA SER A 45 6.25 0.80 2.17
C SER A 45 6.09 1.52 3.52
N ARG A 46 6.66 0.98 4.59
CA ARG A 46 6.80 1.66 5.89
C ARG A 46 7.62 2.94 5.79
N GLY A 47 8.57 3.01 4.86
CA GLY A 47 9.32 4.25 4.57
C GLY A 47 8.42 5.34 3.98
N ALA A 48 7.39 4.98 3.21
CA ALA A 48 6.37 5.94 2.75
C ALA A 48 5.49 6.43 3.91
N ALA A 49 5.11 5.52 4.83
CA ALA A 49 4.39 5.92 6.04
C ALA A 49 5.24 6.85 6.91
N ALA A 50 6.54 6.55 7.07
CA ALA A 50 7.50 7.39 7.77
C ALA A 50 7.69 8.74 7.06
N ALA A 51 7.71 8.78 5.73
CA ALA A 51 7.78 10.03 4.96
C ALA A 51 6.55 10.93 5.21
N ARG A 52 5.35 10.36 5.21
CA ARG A 52 4.11 11.10 5.54
C ARG A 52 4.14 11.64 6.98
N ALA A 53 4.49 10.79 7.95
CA ALA A 53 4.61 11.18 9.34
C ALA A 53 5.71 12.25 9.54
N PHE A 54 6.86 12.10 8.88
CA PHE A 54 7.95 13.07 8.88
C PHE A 54 7.49 14.44 8.41
N VAL A 55 6.72 14.50 7.32
CA VAL A 55 6.19 15.76 6.80
C VAL A 55 5.28 16.42 7.85
N HIS A 56 4.33 15.69 8.44
CA HIS A 56 3.49 16.22 9.51
C HIS A 56 4.34 16.75 10.69
N TRP A 57 5.34 15.99 11.13
CA TRP A 57 6.20 16.38 12.25
C TRP A 57 7.12 17.55 11.92
N LEU A 58 7.57 17.68 10.67
CA LEU A 58 8.32 18.84 10.21
C LEU A 58 7.48 20.10 10.36
N TYR A 59 6.19 20.04 10.00
CA TYR A 59 5.27 21.17 10.14
C TYR A 59 4.88 21.50 11.58
N GLU A 60 5.22 20.64 12.56
CA GLU A 60 5.10 20.96 13.99
C GLU A 60 6.18 21.93 14.50
N VAL A 61 7.33 22.06 13.80
CA VAL A 61 8.49 22.83 14.29
C VAL A 61 8.97 23.97 13.39
N VAL A 62 8.42 24.06 12.19
CA VAL A 62 8.64 25.21 11.29
C VAL A 62 7.76 26.39 11.72
N GLN A 63 8.24 27.59 11.47
CA GLN A 63 7.55 28.83 11.84
C GLN A 63 7.03 29.55 10.59
N PRO A 64 5.91 30.27 10.67
CA PRO A 64 5.50 31.18 9.60
C PRO A 64 6.62 32.15 9.22
N TRP A 65 6.70 32.52 7.95
CA TRP A 65 7.73 33.39 7.41
C TRP A 65 7.16 34.39 6.41
N GLY A 66 7.72 35.61 6.40
CA GLY A 66 7.25 36.69 5.53
C GLY A 66 5.81 37.11 5.86
N SER A 67 4.97 37.28 4.83
CA SER A 67 3.56 37.65 4.96
C SER A 67 2.65 36.52 5.49
N GLY A 68 3.17 35.63 6.35
CA GLY A 68 2.42 34.49 6.88
C GLY A 68 2.14 33.34 5.91
N CYS A 69 2.40 33.50 4.60
CA CYS A 69 2.17 32.47 3.57
C CYS A 69 3.38 31.54 3.32
N GLY A 70 4.49 31.73 4.04
CA GLY A 70 5.70 30.91 3.91
C GLY A 70 6.06 30.26 5.23
N TYR A 71 6.99 29.30 5.17
CA TYR A 71 7.55 28.67 6.36
C TYR A 71 9.05 28.87 6.40
N ASN A 72 9.61 28.89 7.60
CA ASN A 72 11.04 28.86 7.82
C ASN A 72 11.40 27.79 8.86
N LEU A 73 12.58 27.22 8.69
CA LEU A 73 13.23 26.40 9.70
C LEU A 73 14.49 27.14 10.13
N ALA A 74 14.58 27.48 11.42
CA ALA A 74 15.76 28.14 11.98
C ALA A 74 16.13 29.47 11.29
N GLY A 75 15.13 30.27 10.90
CA GLY A 75 15.31 31.54 10.21
C GLY A 75 15.66 31.43 8.73
N VAL A 76 15.64 30.21 8.16
CA VAL A 76 15.87 29.97 6.74
C VAL A 76 14.55 29.64 6.04
N PRO A 77 14.16 30.37 4.98
CA PRO A 77 12.97 30.05 4.19
C PRO A 77 12.97 28.58 3.75
N MET A 78 11.86 27.89 3.96
CA MET A 78 11.72 26.46 3.72
C MET A 78 10.52 26.18 2.83
N GLN A 79 10.68 25.22 1.94
CA GLN A 79 9.63 24.73 1.07
C GLN A 79 9.67 23.22 0.93
N LEU A 80 8.53 22.57 1.23
CA LEU A 80 8.33 21.17 0.90
C LEU A 80 7.87 21.04 -0.55
N THR A 81 8.82 20.70 -1.41
CA THR A 81 8.64 20.71 -2.87
C THR A 81 7.97 19.45 -3.37
N PHE A 82 8.37 18.29 -2.83
CA PHE A 82 7.93 17.01 -3.37
C PHE A 82 7.82 15.92 -2.29
N LEU A 83 6.74 15.15 -2.35
CA LEU A 83 6.58 13.91 -1.59
C LEU A 83 6.32 12.76 -2.57
N GLY A 84 7.35 11.96 -2.85
CA GLY A 84 7.29 10.81 -3.76
C GLY A 84 7.18 9.52 -2.97
N ILE A 85 6.01 8.91 -2.94
CA ILE A 85 5.76 7.72 -2.13
C ILE A 85 5.31 6.52 -2.96
N PHE A 86 5.74 5.33 -2.54
CA PHE A 86 5.39 4.05 -3.16
C PHE A 86 4.68 3.16 -2.15
N ASP A 87 3.51 2.67 -2.56
CA ASP A 87 2.66 1.67 -1.92
C ASP A 87 2.70 1.72 -0.39
N THR A 88 2.15 2.79 0.18
CA THR A 88 2.28 3.07 1.62
C THR A 88 1.64 1.98 2.49
N VAL A 89 2.40 1.47 3.47
CA VAL A 89 1.92 0.49 4.46
C VAL A 89 2.25 0.98 5.87
N ALA A 90 1.24 1.32 6.66
CA ALA A 90 1.39 1.85 8.03
C ALA A 90 1.39 0.78 9.15
N SER A 91 0.99 -0.45 8.84
CA SER A 91 0.70 -1.49 9.84
C SER A 91 1.89 -2.36 10.24
N VAL A 92 1.78 -3.02 11.41
CA VAL A 92 2.80 -3.91 11.99
C VAL A 92 2.37 -5.37 11.97
N GLY A 93 3.18 -6.22 11.33
CA GLY A 93 3.34 -7.65 11.67
C GLY A 93 2.08 -8.38 12.15
N MET A 94 2.19 -9.20 13.21
CA MET A 94 1.06 -10.00 13.69
C MET A 94 -0.14 -9.17 14.22
N ALA A 95 0.03 -7.86 14.47
CA ALA A 95 -1.07 -7.00 14.91
C ALA A 95 -2.06 -6.72 13.77
N ALA A 96 -1.59 -6.68 12.51
CA ALA A 96 -2.44 -6.59 11.32
C ALA A 96 -3.20 -7.91 11.03
N MET A 97 -2.80 -9.03 11.65
CA MET A 97 -3.49 -10.33 11.51
C MET A 97 -4.73 -10.45 12.41
N SER A 98 -4.96 -9.50 13.31
CA SER A 98 -6.17 -9.46 14.13
C SER A 98 -7.33 -8.86 13.33
N ARG A 99 -8.44 -9.59 13.20
CA ARG A 99 -9.70 -9.06 12.61
C ARG A 99 -10.32 -7.91 13.43
N VAL A 100 -9.77 -7.61 14.61
CA VAL A 100 -10.31 -6.66 15.60
C VAL A 100 -9.42 -5.41 15.75
N SER A 101 -8.21 -5.41 15.19
CA SER A 101 -7.27 -4.30 15.30
C SER A 101 -6.67 -3.93 13.94
N GLU A 102 -6.78 -2.66 13.56
CA GLU A 102 -6.22 -2.14 12.31
C GLU A 102 -4.68 -2.09 12.30
N GLY A 103 -4.03 -2.40 13.44
CA GLY A 103 -2.61 -2.71 13.52
C GLY A 103 -1.64 -1.59 13.13
N LYS A 104 -2.10 -0.34 12.99
CA LYS A 104 -1.26 0.81 12.67
C LYS A 104 -0.28 1.10 13.81
N MET A 105 0.94 1.53 13.50
CA MET A 105 1.88 1.99 14.54
C MET A 105 1.38 3.25 15.23
N ALA A 106 1.70 3.45 16.53
CA ALA A 106 1.33 4.66 17.29
C ALA A 106 1.72 5.97 16.56
N TRP A 107 2.86 5.97 15.87
CA TRP A 107 3.35 7.11 15.08
C TRP A 107 2.64 7.31 13.73
N ALA A 108 1.87 6.33 13.27
CA ALA A 108 1.08 6.36 12.04
C ALA A 108 -0.44 6.48 12.30
N HIS A 109 -0.85 6.77 13.54
CA HIS A 109 -2.25 6.97 13.90
C HIS A 109 -2.77 8.36 13.53
N GLY A 110 -4.09 8.47 13.44
CA GLY A 110 -4.78 9.74 13.16
C GLY A 110 -4.46 10.24 11.76
N GLU A 111 -4.09 11.51 11.65
CA GLU A 111 -3.89 12.19 10.38
C GLU A 111 -2.50 12.00 9.78
N MET A 112 -1.59 11.29 10.46
CA MET A 112 -0.22 11.08 10.00
C MET A 112 -0.14 10.33 8.67
N MET A 113 -1.18 9.53 8.35
CA MET A 113 -1.36 8.88 7.05
C MET A 113 -2.26 9.69 6.12
N SER A 114 -2.45 10.99 6.32
CA SER A 114 -2.95 11.89 5.28
C SER A 114 -1.77 12.51 4.53
N ILE A 115 -2.03 13.22 3.43
CA ILE A 115 -1.02 14.08 2.81
C ILE A 115 -1.16 15.47 3.41
N HIS A 116 -0.07 15.99 3.96
CA HIS A 116 -0.07 17.31 4.58
C HIS A 116 -0.36 18.40 3.52
N PRO A 117 -1.21 19.39 3.81
CA PRO A 117 -1.69 20.37 2.84
C PRO A 117 -0.60 21.30 2.26
N GLU A 118 0.52 21.44 2.96
CA GLU A 118 1.67 22.25 2.52
C GLU A 118 2.64 21.52 1.58
N VAL A 119 2.38 20.24 1.28
CA VAL A 119 3.12 19.51 0.24
C VAL A 119 2.74 20.10 -1.11
N LYS A 120 3.70 20.75 -1.80
CA LYS A 120 3.44 21.32 -3.13
C LYS A 120 2.99 20.28 -4.16
N GLN A 121 3.68 19.14 -4.21
CA GLN A 121 3.31 18.03 -5.06
C GLN A 121 3.54 16.70 -4.33
N CYS A 122 2.46 15.97 -4.10
CA CYS A 122 2.51 14.58 -3.66
C CYS A 122 2.26 13.67 -4.87
N VAL A 123 3.10 12.66 -5.03
CA VAL A 123 2.93 11.58 -6.01
C VAL A 123 2.94 10.26 -5.27
N HIS A 124 1.86 9.48 -5.39
CA HIS A 124 1.73 8.17 -4.76
C HIS A 124 1.49 7.10 -5.81
N PHE A 125 2.39 6.12 -5.89
CA PHE A 125 2.25 4.95 -6.76
C PHE A 125 1.91 3.72 -5.93
N ALA A 126 0.74 3.11 -6.13
CA ALA A 126 0.26 1.98 -5.34
C ALA A 126 0.09 0.70 -6.17
N ALA A 127 0.22 -0.45 -5.51
CA ALA A 127 0.18 -1.77 -6.14
C ALA A 127 -1.24 -2.30 -6.28
N LEU A 128 -1.59 -2.76 -7.50
CA LEU A 128 -2.90 -3.32 -7.83
C LEU A 128 -3.13 -4.74 -7.30
N HIS A 129 -2.07 -5.56 -7.23
CA HIS A 129 -2.21 -7.01 -7.03
C HIS A 129 -1.73 -7.50 -5.66
N GLU A 130 -1.18 -6.64 -4.80
CA GLU A 130 -0.75 -7.05 -3.46
C GLU A 130 -1.95 -7.57 -2.64
N GLN A 131 -1.79 -8.74 -2.03
CA GLN A 131 -2.87 -9.39 -1.28
C GLN A 131 -2.53 -9.69 0.17
N ARG A 132 -1.27 -9.66 0.61
CA ARG A 132 -0.85 -10.08 1.96
C ARG A 132 -1.53 -9.30 3.07
N ILE A 133 -1.81 -9.97 4.19
CA ILE A 133 -2.62 -9.42 5.28
C ILE A 133 -1.90 -8.29 5.99
N ASN A 134 -0.58 -8.40 6.03
CA ASN A 134 0.32 -7.47 6.69
C ASN A 134 0.70 -6.28 5.79
N PHE A 135 0.13 -6.17 4.59
CA PHE A 135 0.40 -5.10 3.63
C PHE A 135 -0.87 -4.33 3.24
N PRO A 136 -1.68 -3.84 4.21
CA PRO A 136 -2.76 -2.93 3.87
C PRO A 136 -2.22 -1.65 3.23
N ALA A 137 -2.92 -1.13 2.22
CA ALA A 137 -2.54 0.12 1.55
C ALA A 137 -3.15 1.33 2.26
N ASP A 138 -2.35 2.38 2.51
CA ASP A 138 -2.84 3.72 2.82
C ASP A 138 -2.76 4.59 1.55
N LEU A 139 -3.86 4.72 0.81
CA LEU A 139 -3.95 5.60 -0.35
C LEU A 139 -3.80 7.08 0.05
N ALA A 140 -3.32 7.89 -0.90
CA ALA A 140 -3.21 9.32 -0.82
C ALA A 140 -4.54 9.94 -1.29
N ALA A 141 -5.27 10.59 -0.38
CA ALA A 141 -6.53 11.21 -0.73
C ALA A 141 -6.38 12.52 -1.54
N SER A 142 -5.19 13.11 -1.52
CA SER A 142 -4.82 14.32 -2.27
C SER A 142 -3.45 14.15 -2.92
N GLY A 143 -3.21 14.90 -4.01
CA GLY A 143 -2.05 14.75 -4.87
C GLY A 143 -2.32 13.84 -6.07
N LYS A 144 -1.26 13.49 -6.79
CA LYS A 144 -1.30 12.59 -7.94
C LYS A 144 -1.13 11.16 -7.45
N GLU A 145 -2.21 10.39 -7.46
CA GLU A 145 -2.17 8.96 -7.16
C GLU A 145 -2.33 8.15 -8.44
N ALA A 146 -1.49 7.13 -8.63
CA ALA A 146 -1.55 6.22 -9.76
C ALA A 146 -1.38 4.77 -9.31
N LEU A 147 -2.07 3.85 -9.96
CA LEU A 147 -2.02 2.42 -9.66
C LEU A 147 -1.17 1.70 -10.69
N TYR A 148 -0.27 0.84 -10.24
CA TYR A 148 0.62 0.06 -11.09
C TYR A 148 0.33 -1.43 -10.96
N PRO A 149 0.45 -2.20 -12.05
CA PRO A 149 0.37 -3.64 -11.97
C PRO A 149 1.53 -4.17 -11.13
N GLY A 150 1.23 -5.16 -10.33
CA GLY A 150 2.19 -5.96 -9.59
C GLY A 150 1.89 -5.98 -8.11
N MET A 151 2.76 -6.66 -7.37
CA MET A 151 2.76 -6.71 -5.92
C MET A 151 3.47 -5.49 -5.32
N HIS A 152 3.55 -5.43 -4.00
CA HIS A 152 4.19 -4.34 -3.26
C HIS A 152 5.59 -3.96 -3.79
N SER A 153 6.48 -4.94 -3.95
CA SER A 153 7.85 -4.73 -4.42
C SER A 153 8.00 -4.73 -5.94
N ASP A 154 6.95 -5.08 -6.69
CA ASP A 154 6.89 -4.79 -8.13
C ASP A 154 6.65 -3.30 -8.39
N VAL A 155 6.12 -2.56 -7.40
CA VAL A 155 5.93 -1.11 -7.49
C VAL A 155 7.08 -0.34 -6.84
N GLY A 156 7.44 -0.68 -5.60
CA GLY A 156 8.50 0.03 -4.89
C GLY A 156 9.93 -0.44 -5.15
N GLY A 157 10.09 -1.57 -5.85
CA GLY A 157 11.37 -2.26 -6.00
C GLY A 157 11.73 -3.14 -4.80
N GLY A 158 12.62 -4.11 -5.03
CA GLY A 158 13.15 -4.97 -3.97
C GLY A 158 13.28 -6.45 -4.36
N TYR A 159 12.62 -6.89 -5.44
CA TYR A 159 12.87 -8.21 -5.99
C TYR A 159 14.23 -8.28 -6.68
N SER A 160 14.95 -9.38 -6.43
CA SER A 160 16.19 -9.71 -7.12
C SER A 160 15.92 -10.00 -8.60
N PRO A 161 16.86 -9.71 -9.51
CA PRO A 161 16.78 -10.21 -10.87
C PRO A 161 16.59 -11.73 -10.89
N GLY A 162 15.60 -12.20 -11.64
CA GLY A 162 15.29 -13.62 -11.81
C GLY A 162 14.46 -14.23 -10.69
N GLY A 163 14.14 -13.44 -9.65
CA GLY A 163 13.27 -13.89 -8.55
C GLY A 163 11.96 -14.45 -9.09
N GLN A 164 11.58 -15.63 -8.62
CA GLN A 164 10.43 -16.42 -9.06
C GLN A 164 10.38 -16.66 -10.58
N GLY A 165 11.55 -16.63 -11.23
CA GLY A 165 11.69 -16.67 -12.67
C GLY A 165 11.02 -15.49 -13.38
N LYS A 166 10.89 -14.32 -12.75
CA LYS A 166 10.40 -13.11 -13.41
C LYS A 166 11.54 -12.42 -14.14
N ASP A 167 11.24 -11.32 -14.85
CA ASP A 167 12.19 -10.41 -15.52
C ASP A 167 13.19 -11.01 -16.54
N CYS A 168 12.96 -12.24 -16.98
CA CYS A 168 13.83 -12.93 -17.93
C CYS A 168 13.65 -12.39 -19.36
N VAL A 169 14.75 -12.02 -19.99
CA VAL A 169 14.89 -11.65 -21.40
C VAL A 169 15.96 -12.54 -22.02
N ASP A 170 15.67 -13.22 -23.12
CA ASP A 170 16.60 -14.15 -23.79
C ASP A 170 17.25 -15.16 -22.82
N ALA A 171 16.42 -15.72 -21.93
CA ALA A 171 16.82 -16.64 -20.86
C ALA A 171 17.78 -16.06 -19.79
N GLN A 172 17.93 -14.73 -19.72
CA GLN A 172 18.74 -14.04 -18.73
C GLN A 172 17.92 -13.05 -17.89
N ALA A 173 18.24 -12.97 -16.60
CA ALA A 173 17.63 -12.04 -15.66
C ALA A 173 18.64 -10.96 -15.24
N LEU A 174 18.72 -9.88 -16.02
CA LEU A 174 19.69 -8.79 -15.80
C LEU A 174 19.12 -7.61 -14.99
N GLY A 175 17.86 -7.70 -14.57
CA GLY A 175 17.19 -6.66 -13.77
C GLY A 175 16.55 -5.53 -14.57
N ALA A 176 16.87 -5.37 -15.85
CA ALA A 176 16.32 -4.30 -16.69
C ALA A 176 14.84 -4.52 -17.06
N ALA A 177 14.33 -5.74 -16.92
CA ALA A 177 12.94 -6.09 -17.22
C ALA A 177 12.09 -6.32 -15.95
N LYS A 178 12.57 -5.89 -14.77
CA LYS A 178 11.75 -5.92 -13.54
C LYS A 178 10.60 -4.95 -13.67
N LEU A 179 9.39 -5.35 -13.27
CA LEU A 179 8.21 -4.50 -13.36
C LEU A 179 8.39 -3.15 -12.64
N SER A 180 9.16 -3.13 -11.55
CA SER A 180 9.50 -1.93 -10.78
C SER A 180 10.31 -0.88 -11.53
N GLN A 181 10.89 -1.20 -12.68
CA GLN A 181 11.61 -0.21 -13.49
C GLN A 181 10.66 0.86 -14.07
N ILE A 182 9.40 0.51 -14.35
CA ILE A 182 8.39 1.46 -14.85
C ILE A 182 8.08 2.53 -13.80
N PRO A 183 7.57 2.20 -12.59
CA PRO A 183 7.27 3.20 -11.56
C PRO A 183 8.52 3.94 -11.05
N LEU A 184 9.72 3.33 -11.11
CA LEU A 184 10.98 4.02 -10.82
C LEU A 184 11.21 5.20 -11.78
N ILE A 185 11.11 4.94 -13.09
CA ILE A 185 11.33 5.96 -14.13
C ILE A 185 10.23 7.02 -14.08
N ASP A 186 8.98 6.61 -13.88
CA ASP A 186 7.86 7.56 -13.77
C ASP A 186 8.02 8.47 -12.56
N MET A 187 8.41 7.95 -11.39
CA MET A 187 8.63 8.77 -10.20
C MET A 187 9.81 9.72 -10.38
N HIS A 188 10.89 9.26 -11.02
CA HIS A 188 12.04 10.10 -11.37
C HIS A 188 11.61 11.28 -12.25
N HIS A 189 10.80 11.03 -13.28
CA HIS A 189 10.24 12.09 -14.12
C HIS A 189 9.34 13.04 -13.33
N GLU A 190 8.46 12.53 -12.47
CA GLU A 190 7.58 13.39 -11.66
C GLU A 190 8.35 14.25 -10.66
N ALA A 191 9.43 13.72 -10.07
CA ALA A 191 10.32 14.47 -9.19
C ALA A 191 11.06 15.59 -9.94
N ILE A 192 11.60 15.31 -11.14
CA ILE A 192 12.25 16.34 -11.97
C ILE A 192 11.25 17.44 -12.35
N LYS A 193 10.02 17.08 -12.78
CA LYS A 193 8.96 18.05 -13.11
C LYS A 193 8.62 18.94 -11.92
N ALA A 194 8.68 18.41 -10.70
CA ALA A 194 8.47 19.16 -9.47
C ALA A 194 9.67 20.03 -9.05
N GLY A 195 10.78 20.00 -9.78
CA GLY A 195 11.98 20.79 -9.50
C GLY A 195 12.97 20.14 -8.53
N VAL A 196 12.84 18.82 -8.26
CA VAL A 196 13.84 18.09 -7.48
C VAL A 196 15.14 17.97 -8.30
N PRO A 197 16.30 18.36 -7.75
CA PRO A 197 17.57 18.37 -8.49
C PRO A 197 18.13 16.95 -8.65
N LEU A 198 17.57 16.19 -9.59
CA LEU A 198 18.04 14.86 -9.98
C LEU A 198 18.77 14.93 -11.32
N MET A 199 19.72 14.00 -11.54
CA MET A 199 20.31 13.80 -12.85
C MET A 199 19.23 13.44 -13.86
N THR A 200 19.28 14.02 -15.05
CA THR A 200 18.46 13.65 -16.20
C THR A 200 18.75 12.22 -16.63
N MET A 201 17.83 11.62 -17.40
CA MET A 201 18.06 10.28 -17.96
C MET A 201 19.26 10.23 -18.91
N GLU A 202 19.61 11.34 -19.57
CA GLU A 202 20.82 11.45 -20.39
C GLU A 202 22.09 11.37 -19.53
N GLU A 203 22.17 12.15 -18.45
CA GLU A 203 23.30 12.13 -17.53
C GLU A 203 23.43 10.79 -16.80
N ILE A 204 22.31 10.14 -16.46
CA ILE A 204 22.29 8.79 -15.87
C ILE A 204 22.90 7.77 -16.83
N ARG A 205 22.55 7.82 -18.12
CA ARG A 205 23.09 6.89 -19.14
C ARG A 205 24.59 6.99 -19.33
N GLN A 206 25.16 8.17 -19.09
CA GLN A 206 26.61 8.39 -19.16
C GLN A 206 27.37 7.78 -17.96
N ARG A 207 26.66 7.27 -16.94
CA ARG A 207 27.26 6.65 -15.74
C ARG A 207 26.94 5.16 -15.71
N PRO A 208 27.89 4.26 -16.03
CA PRO A 208 27.62 2.83 -16.23
C PRO A 208 26.82 2.14 -15.11
N ALA A 209 27.15 2.44 -13.84
CA ALA A 209 26.44 1.87 -12.70
C ALA A 209 24.97 2.34 -12.62
N LEU A 210 24.71 3.64 -12.83
CA LEU A 210 23.36 4.18 -12.78
C LEU A 210 22.56 3.78 -14.02
N ALA A 211 23.19 3.76 -15.19
CA ALA A 211 22.59 3.28 -16.44
C ALA A 211 22.06 1.85 -16.28
N LYS A 212 22.80 0.97 -15.59
CA LYS A 212 22.34 -0.39 -15.26
C LYS A 212 21.10 -0.38 -14.36
N TYR A 213 21.09 0.42 -13.29
CA TYR A 213 19.98 0.45 -12.34
C TYR A 213 18.71 1.13 -12.88
N PHE A 214 18.85 2.07 -13.81
CA PHE A 214 17.74 2.76 -14.48
C PHE A 214 17.40 2.16 -15.85
N ALA A 215 18.04 1.05 -16.25
CA ALA A 215 17.72 0.37 -17.48
C ALA A 215 16.28 -0.15 -17.43
N CYS A 216 15.56 0.03 -18.54
CA CYS A 216 14.22 -0.52 -18.74
C CYS A 216 14.20 -1.19 -20.11
N HIS A 217 14.04 -2.50 -20.12
CA HIS A 217 14.12 -3.28 -21.35
C HIS A 217 12.87 -3.05 -22.22
N PRO A 218 12.98 -2.90 -23.56
CA PRO A 218 11.82 -2.72 -24.44
C PRO A 218 10.73 -3.78 -24.29
N GLN A 219 11.12 -5.05 -24.10
CA GLN A 219 10.17 -6.16 -23.86
C GLN A 219 9.25 -5.91 -22.65
N LEU A 220 9.75 -5.28 -21.58
CA LEU A 220 8.94 -4.90 -20.42
C LEU A 220 7.97 -3.78 -20.80
N ILE A 221 8.44 -2.77 -21.52
CA ILE A 221 7.62 -1.64 -21.97
C ILE A 221 6.47 -2.14 -22.86
N ASP A 222 6.77 -3.04 -23.80
CA ASP A 222 5.77 -3.62 -24.70
C ASP A 222 4.75 -4.47 -23.92
N ALA A 223 5.20 -5.28 -22.97
CA ALA A 223 4.31 -6.07 -22.12
C ALA A 223 3.41 -5.19 -21.24
N TYR A 224 3.97 -4.12 -20.67
CA TYR A 224 3.24 -3.15 -19.84
C TYR A 224 2.19 -2.39 -20.67
N ASN A 225 2.56 -1.89 -21.85
CA ASN A 225 1.64 -1.17 -22.74
C ASN A 225 0.56 -2.10 -23.31
N GLY A 226 0.92 -3.33 -23.66
CA GLY A 226 -0.04 -4.36 -24.07
C GLY A 226 -1.04 -4.70 -22.96
N TRP A 227 -0.58 -4.75 -21.72
CA TRP A 227 -1.47 -4.90 -20.56
C TRP A 227 -2.38 -3.68 -20.39
N LEU A 228 -1.85 -2.45 -20.43
CA LEU A 228 -2.66 -1.22 -20.34
C LEU A 228 -3.77 -1.17 -21.39
N ALA A 229 -3.48 -1.59 -22.62
CA ALA A 229 -4.46 -1.59 -23.71
C ALA A 229 -5.48 -2.73 -23.63
N GLY A 230 -5.13 -3.86 -22.99
CA GLY A 230 -5.86 -5.13 -23.13
C GLY A 230 -6.25 -5.84 -21.83
N HIS A 231 -6.08 -5.21 -20.66
CA HIS A 231 -6.40 -5.86 -19.38
C HIS A 231 -7.91 -6.06 -19.14
N ALA A 232 -8.78 -5.41 -19.92
CA ALA A 232 -10.23 -5.60 -19.93
C ALA A 232 -10.93 -5.39 -18.57
N ILE A 233 -10.43 -4.47 -17.74
CA ILE A 233 -11.10 -4.01 -16.53
C ILE A 233 -11.61 -2.58 -16.79
N ALA A 234 -12.88 -2.34 -16.53
CA ALA A 234 -13.46 -1.02 -16.70
C ALA A 234 -12.83 -0.02 -15.72
N GLY A 235 -12.76 1.26 -16.12
CA GLY A 235 -12.34 2.34 -15.23
C GLY A 235 -13.25 2.46 -14.00
N GLY A 236 -12.71 3.01 -12.92
CA GLY A 236 -13.39 3.17 -11.64
C GLY A 236 -12.48 3.86 -10.62
N ASP A 237 -12.98 4.10 -9.41
CA ASP A 237 -12.13 4.64 -8.35
C ASP A 237 -11.01 3.65 -7.96
N HIS A 238 -9.97 4.13 -7.28
CA HIS A 238 -8.81 3.31 -6.98
C HIS A 238 -9.10 2.08 -6.11
N MET A 239 -10.06 2.14 -5.19
CA MET A 239 -10.43 0.98 -4.38
C MET A 239 -11.16 -0.06 -5.24
N GLN A 240 -12.04 0.38 -6.14
CA GLN A 240 -12.66 -0.47 -7.14
C GLN A 240 -11.63 -1.11 -8.07
N GLN A 241 -10.66 -0.33 -8.58
CA GLN A 241 -9.57 -0.84 -9.41
C GLN A 241 -8.79 -1.93 -8.68
N ILE A 242 -8.33 -1.69 -7.44
CA ILE A 242 -7.61 -2.69 -6.63
C ILE A 242 -8.46 -3.97 -6.46
N ARG A 243 -9.77 -3.84 -6.19
CA ARG A 243 -10.65 -5.02 -6.09
C ARG A 243 -10.79 -5.77 -7.41
N GLN A 244 -11.02 -5.09 -8.52
CA GLN A 244 -11.19 -5.74 -9.83
C GLN A 244 -9.91 -6.42 -10.31
N HIS A 245 -8.75 -5.78 -10.10
CA HIS A 245 -7.45 -6.35 -10.42
C HIS A 245 -7.09 -7.53 -9.50
N CYS A 246 -7.47 -7.49 -8.22
CA CYS A 246 -7.39 -8.65 -7.32
C CYS A 246 -8.19 -9.85 -7.88
N ARG A 247 -9.45 -9.64 -8.31
CA ARG A 247 -10.25 -10.70 -8.95
C ARG A 247 -9.56 -11.28 -10.18
N GLN A 248 -8.94 -10.43 -11.00
CA GLN A 248 -8.20 -10.87 -12.18
C GLN A 248 -6.95 -11.70 -11.83
N TYR A 249 -6.20 -11.31 -10.79
CA TYR A 249 -5.05 -12.09 -10.31
C TYR A 249 -5.47 -13.45 -9.74
N VAL A 250 -6.53 -13.47 -8.91
CA VAL A 250 -7.10 -14.72 -8.38
C VAL A 250 -7.63 -15.63 -9.50
N ARG A 251 -8.23 -15.06 -10.55
CA ARG A 251 -8.63 -15.81 -11.76
C ARG A 251 -7.42 -16.45 -12.44
N TRP A 252 -6.31 -15.73 -12.60
CA TRP A 252 -5.07 -16.31 -13.14
C TRP A 252 -4.52 -17.42 -12.25
N LYS A 253 -4.49 -17.25 -10.92
CA LYS A 253 -4.11 -18.33 -9.98
C LYS A 253 -5.02 -19.55 -10.15
N GLY A 254 -6.33 -19.34 -10.31
CA GLY A 254 -7.31 -20.40 -10.56
C GLY A 254 -7.09 -21.12 -11.90
N MET A 255 -6.73 -20.39 -12.96
CA MET A 255 -6.33 -20.97 -14.25
C MET A 255 -5.14 -21.93 -14.09
N ARG A 256 -4.21 -21.63 -13.18
CA ARG A 256 -3.06 -22.50 -12.83
C ARG A 256 -3.43 -23.72 -11.98
N LEU A 257 -4.72 -23.98 -11.73
CA LEU A 257 -5.22 -25.18 -11.05
C LEU A 257 -6.06 -26.10 -11.95
N TRP A 258 -6.35 -25.72 -13.21
CA TRP A 258 -7.32 -26.45 -14.04
C TRP A 258 -6.92 -27.89 -14.34
N GLU A 259 -5.63 -28.13 -14.56
CA GLU A 259 -5.04 -29.46 -14.77
C GLU A 259 -4.49 -30.06 -13.46
N GLY A 260 -4.96 -29.54 -12.31
CA GLY A 260 -4.51 -29.93 -10.98
C GLY A 260 -3.47 -28.98 -10.36
N PRO A 261 -3.12 -29.21 -9.08
CA PRO A 261 -2.23 -28.33 -8.31
C PRO A 261 -0.81 -28.23 -8.89
N ASP A 262 -0.39 -29.23 -9.67
CA ASP A 262 0.93 -29.26 -10.31
C ASP A 262 1.00 -28.52 -11.66
N SER A 263 -0.12 -27.99 -12.17
CA SER A 263 -0.16 -27.29 -13.47
C SER A 263 0.73 -26.05 -13.52
N LEU A 264 0.92 -25.36 -12.38
CA LEU A 264 1.85 -24.23 -12.27
C LEU A 264 3.32 -24.65 -12.46
N LEU A 265 3.68 -25.86 -12.05
CA LEU A 265 5.06 -26.35 -12.02
C LEU A 265 5.61 -26.61 -13.44
N GLN A 266 4.73 -26.67 -14.43
CA GLN A 266 5.10 -26.80 -15.85
C GLN A 266 5.24 -25.45 -16.56
N GLN A 267 4.93 -24.33 -15.89
CA GLN A 267 4.98 -23.02 -16.51
C GLN A 267 6.43 -22.56 -16.71
N PRO A 268 6.76 -21.87 -17.83
CA PRO A 268 8.11 -21.44 -18.10
C PRO A 268 8.76 -20.62 -16.96
N PHE A 269 7.97 -19.78 -16.28
CA PHE A 269 8.46 -18.99 -15.15
C PHE A 269 8.85 -19.84 -13.94
N TYR A 270 8.10 -20.90 -13.67
CA TYR A 270 8.45 -21.84 -12.61
C TYR A 270 9.73 -22.61 -12.97
N VAL A 271 9.81 -23.12 -14.21
CA VAL A 271 10.94 -23.94 -14.66
C VAL A 271 12.27 -23.17 -14.60
N ARG A 272 12.24 -21.86 -14.89
CA ARG A 272 13.43 -20.99 -14.84
C ARG A 272 13.73 -20.37 -13.47
N ALA A 273 12.81 -20.47 -12.51
CA ALA A 273 13.05 -20.00 -11.14
C ALA A 273 14.16 -20.82 -10.46
N ASP A 274 14.79 -20.22 -9.45
CA ASP A 274 15.79 -20.92 -8.65
C ASP A 274 15.17 -22.01 -7.77
N ALA A 275 16.03 -22.77 -7.06
CA ALA A 275 15.58 -23.89 -6.26
C ALA A 275 14.69 -23.49 -5.07
N GLU A 276 14.96 -22.34 -4.45
CA GLU A 276 14.21 -21.85 -3.30
C GLU A 276 12.83 -21.36 -3.76
N ASP A 277 12.81 -20.54 -4.81
CA ASP A 277 11.58 -20.02 -5.41
C ASP A 277 10.69 -21.15 -5.95
N LYS A 278 11.26 -22.21 -6.53
CA LYS A 278 10.48 -23.39 -6.96
C LYS A 278 9.78 -24.08 -5.81
N VAL A 279 10.44 -24.21 -4.66
CA VAL A 279 9.84 -24.79 -3.46
C VAL A 279 8.71 -23.89 -2.96
N ASP A 280 8.95 -22.59 -2.87
CA ASP A 280 8.00 -21.63 -2.33
C ASP A 280 6.76 -21.45 -3.23
N LEU A 281 6.95 -21.36 -4.55
CA LEU A 281 5.86 -21.29 -5.52
C LEU A 281 5.02 -22.58 -5.53
N ALA A 282 5.66 -23.74 -5.46
CA ALA A 282 4.94 -25.02 -5.43
C ALA A 282 4.10 -25.15 -4.16
N LYS A 283 4.70 -24.89 -2.98
CA LYS A 283 3.97 -24.87 -1.70
C LYS A 283 2.79 -23.92 -1.74
N ALA A 284 3.02 -22.71 -2.24
CA ALA A 284 1.98 -21.68 -2.31
C ALA A 284 0.84 -22.06 -3.27
N GLN A 285 1.14 -22.73 -4.37
CA GLN A 285 0.13 -23.24 -5.31
C GLN A 285 -0.66 -24.41 -4.73
N HIS A 286 0.03 -25.35 -4.07
CA HIS A 286 -0.62 -26.49 -3.41
C HIS A 286 -1.53 -26.03 -2.28
N ALA A 287 -1.07 -25.11 -1.42
CA ALA A 287 -1.88 -24.52 -0.37
C ALA A 287 -3.10 -23.78 -0.92
N PHE A 288 -2.96 -23.06 -2.05
CA PHE A 288 -4.10 -22.43 -2.71
C PHE A 288 -5.10 -23.46 -3.25
N GLY A 289 -4.64 -24.56 -3.86
CA GLY A 289 -5.50 -25.64 -4.32
C GLY A 289 -6.27 -26.31 -3.18
N GLN A 290 -5.61 -26.56 -2.04
CA GLN A 290 -6.23 -27.08 -0.82
C GLN A 290 -7.28 -26.09 -0.28
N LEU A 291 -6.94 -24.80 -0.19
CA LEU A 291 -7.85 -23.76 0.27
C LEU A 291 -9.13 -23.70 -0.59
N VAL A 292 -9.00 -23.72 -1.92
CA VAL A 292 -10.14 -23.71 -2.85
C VAL A 292 -11.01 -24.96 -2.65
N ALA A 293 -10.39 -26.13 -2.51
CA ALA A 293 -11.12 -27.38 -2.29
C ALA A 293 -11.86 -27.40 -0.94
N ASP A 294 -11.21 -26.93 0.12
CA ASP A 294 -11.76 -26.87 1.47
C ASP A 294 -12.93 -25.88 1.54
N MET A 295 -12.75 -24.68 1.00
CA MET A 295 -13.80 -23.66 0.97
C MET A 295 -14.98 -24.06 0.06
N SER A 296 -14.74 -24.75 -1.06
CA SER A 296 -15.83 -25.27 -1.90
C SER A 296 -16.69 -26.26 -1.12
N ARG A 297 -16.07 -27.22 -0.41
CA ARG A 297 -16.82 -28.20 0.41
C ARG A 297 -17.59 -27.53 1.55
N GLN A 298 -16.99 -26.53 2.18
CA GLN A 298 -17.66 -25.73 3.22
C GLN A 298 -18.85 -24.97 2.64
N ASN A 299 -18.70 -24.34 1.47
CA ASN A 299 -19.78 -23.58 0.85
C ASN A 299 -20.96 -24.49 0.44
N ASP A 300 -20.69 -25.67 -0.12
CA ASP A 300 -21.72 -26.66 -0.45
C ASP A 300 -22.51 -27.11 0.81
N ALA A 301 -21.81 -27.33 1.93
CA ALA A 301 -22.44 -27.69 3.20
C ALA A 301 -23.33 -26.56 3.75
N VAL A 302 -22.91 -25.31 3.56
CA VAL A 302 -23.65 -24.13 4.01
C VAL A 302 -24.88 -23.88 3.15
N ASP A 303 -24.73 -23.92 1.84
CA ASP A 303 -25.84 -23.74 0.89
C ASP A 303 -26.89 -24.86 1.11
N GLY A 304 -26.45 -26.11 1.35
CA GLY A 304 -27.31 -27.22 1.73
C GLY A 304 -28.05 -27.01 3.07
N TYR A 305 -27.37 -26.47 4.09
CA TYR A 305 -28.01 -26.12 5.36
C TYR A 305 -29.04 -24.99 5.19
N GLN A 306 -28.71 -23.94 4.45
CA GLN A 306 -29.62 -22.83 4.18
C GLN A 306 -30.89 -23.29 3.47
N GLN A 307 -30.74 -24.16 2.46
CA GLN A 307 -31.87 -24.78 1.76
C GLN A 307 -32.71 -25.63 2.71
N ALA A 308 -32.09 -26.53 3.47
CA ALA A 308 -32.80 -27.37 4.45
C ALA A 308 -33.53 -26.55 5.53
N PHE A 309 -32.96 -25.41 5.94
CA PHE A 309 -33.56 -24.50 6.91
C PHE A 309 -34.73 -23.70 6.31
N ALA A 310 -34.65 -23.30 5.04
CA ALA A 310 -35.77 -22.69 4.32
C ALA A 310 -36.94 -23.68 4.16
N ASP A 311 -36.64 -24.92 3.76
CA ASP A 311 -37.63 -26.00 3.65
C ASP A 311 -38.26 -26.36 4.99
N TYR A 312 -37.46 -26.35 6.07
CA TYR A 312 -37.97 -26.48 7.43
C TYR A 312 -38.94 -25.33 7.77
N LYS A 313 -38.58 -24.06 7.51
CA LYS A 313 -39.44 -22.91 7.81
C LYS A 313 -40.78 -22.98 7.07
N ALA A 314 -40.76 -23.35 5.79
CA ALA A 314 -41.97 -23.53 5.00
C ALA A 314 -42.88 -24.62 5.59
N ARG A 315 -42.30 -25.78 5.99
CA ARG A 315 -43.04 -26.88 6.62
C ARG A 315 -43.57 -26.52 8.00
N ASP A 316 -42.79 -25.86 8.86
CA ASP A 316 -43.24 -25.44 10.19
C ASP A 316 -44.38 -24.42 10.08
N GLN A 317 -44.32 -23.49 9.12
CA GLN A 317 -45.40 -22.54 8.85
C GLN A 317 -46.70 -23.25 8.41
N ALA A 318 -46.60 -24.22 7.50
CA ALA A 318 -47.76 -25.02 7.07
C ALA A 318 -48.32 -25.90 8.21
N TRP A 319 -47.45 -26.42 9.07
CA TRP A 319 -47.86 -27.16 10.26
C TRP A 319 -48.55 -26.24 11.28
N GLN A 320 -48.07 -25.02 11.49
CA GLN A 320 -48.69 -24.05 12.41
C GLN A 320 -50.14 -23.71 11.98
N THR A 321 -50.43 -23.73 10.68
CA THR A 321 -51.77 -23.49 10.13
C THR A 321 -52.67 -24.72 10.20
N SER A 322 -52.17 -25.89 9.82
CA SER A 322 -52.99 -27.12 9.72
C SER A 322 -53.06 -27.94 11.01
N ARG A 323 -52.02 -27.88 11.85
CA ARG A 323 -51.75 -28.75 13.01
C ARG A 323 -51.90 -30.25 12.74
N GLN A 324 -51.70 -30.68 11.51
CA GLN A 324 -51.77 -32.09 11.13
C GLN A 324 -50.39 -32.76 11.20
N GLY A 325 -50.34 -33.93 11.83
CA GLY A 325 -49.14 -34.74 11.93
C GLY A 325 -48.08 -34.20 12.92
N PRO A 326 -46.91 -34.88 13.00
CA PRO A 326 -45.82 -34.47 13.88
C PRO A 326 -45.19 -33.17 13.42
N ARG A 327 -44.80 -32.31 14.38
CA ARG A 327 -44.16 -31.02 14.10
C ARG A 327 -42.80 -31.23 13.41
N PRO A 328 -42.49 -30.49 12.32
CA PRO A 328 -41.18 -30.52 11.68
C PRO A 328 -40.04 -30.16 12.64
N VAL A 329 -38.90 -30.83 12.51
CA VAL A 329 -37.71 -30.59 13.33
C VAL A 329 -36.70 -29.76 12.53
N PRO A 330 -36.08 -28.72 13.13
CA PRO A 330 -35.06 -27.94 12.44
C PRO A 330 -33.80 -28.78 12.15
N PRO A 331 -33.10 -28.52 11.04
CA PRO A 331 -31.84 -29.17 10.74
C PRO A 331 -30.77 -28.82 11.80
N ARG A 332 -29.81 -29.73 12.03
CA ARG A 332 -28.69 -29.50 12.95
C ARG A 332 -27.93 -28.24 12.55
N ARG A 333 -27.72 -27.34 13.51
CA ARG A 333 -27.05 -26.05 13.30
C ARG A 333 -25.58 -26.27 12.95
N ILE A 334 -25.14 -25.69 11.84
CA ILE A 334 -23.72 -25.53 11.54
C ILE A 334 -23.23 -24.29 12.30
N VAL A 335 -22.05 -24.37 12.93
CA VAL A 335 -21.47 -23.28 13.71
C VAL A 335 -21.03 -22.16 12.75
N SER A 336 -21.47 -20.92 13.00
CA SER A 336 -21.28 -19.77 12.10
C SER A 336 -19.86 -19.19 12.10
N ALA A 337 -18.98 -19.66 12.98
CA ALA A 337 -17.63 -19.12 13.15
C ALA A 337 -16.66 -19.47 12.00
N ASP A 338 -17.01 -20.48 11.20
CA ASP A 338 -16.17 -20.99 10.10
C ASP A 338 -16.62 -20.53 8.70
N LEU A 339 -17.61 -19.63 8.63
CA LEU A 339 -18.15 -19.16 7.34
C LEU A 339 -17.22 -18.12 6.70
N ALA A 340 -16.86 -18.37 5.43
CA ALA A 340 -16.16 -17.40 4.59
C ALA A 340 -16.98 -16.09 4.49
N ASP A 341 -16.30 -14.94 4.61
CA ASP A 341 -16.94 -13.64 4.37
C ASP A 341 -17.34 -13.48 2.90
N ALA A 342 -18.20 -12.51 2.61
CA ALA A 342 -18.73 -12.28 1.27
C ALA A 342 -17.64 -12.04 0.21
N GLY A 343 -16.53 -11.37 0.58
CA GLY A 343 -15.42 -11.12 -0.33
C GLY A 343 -14.64 -12.40 -0.63
N THR A 344 -14.42 -13.24 0.38
CA THR A 344 -13.83 -14.57 0.21
C THR A 344 -14.69 -15.46 -0.70
N LYS A 345 -16.03 -15.49 -0.50
CA LYS A 345 -16.95 -16.25 -1.36
C LYS A 345 -16.92 -15.74 -2.81
N GLU A 346 -16.91 -14.43 -3.02
CA GLU A 346 -16.80 -13.83 -4.36
C GLU A 346 -15.52 -14.27 -5.08
N LEU A 347 -14.38 -14.28 -4.39
CA LEU A 347 -13.10 -14.70 -4.98
C LEU A 347 -13.06 -16.21 -5.24
N LEU A 348 -13.69 -17.01 -4.38
CA LEU A 348 -13.88 -18.44 -4.63
C LEU A 348 -14.69 -18.67 -5.91
N ASP A 349 -15.81 -17.97 -6.08
CA ASP A 349 -16.65 -18.06 -7.29
C ASP A 349 -15.86 -17.67 -8.55
N VAL A 350 -14.97 -16.68 -8.45
CA VAL A 350 -14.07 -16.31 -9.55
C VAL A 350 -13.20 -17.49 -9.99
N VAL A 351 -12.62 -18.25 -9.04
CA VAL A 351 -11.81 -19.44 -9.33
C VAL A 351 -12.67 -20.56 -9.92
N LEU A 352 -13.79 -20.87 -9.26
CA LEU A 352 -14.68 -21.96 -9.64
C LEU A 352 -15.36 -21.74 -11.00
N SER A 353 -15.49 -20.49 -11.45
CA SER A 353 -16.04 -20.16 -12.77
C SER A 353 -15.22 -20.69 -13.96
N LYS A 354 -13.95 -21.08 -13.75
CA LYS A 354 -13.02 -21.57 -14.78
C LYS A 354 -12.94 -20.67 -16.03
N LYS A 355 -13.07 -19.36 -15.87
CA LYS A 355 -12.90 -18.39 -16.96
C LYS A 355 -11.42 -17.99 -17.09
N PRO A 356 -10.85 -17.93 -18.30
CA PRO A 356 -9.47 -17.45 -18.47
C PRO A 356 -9.35 -15.95 -18.23
N VAL A 357 -8.13 -15.49 -17.98
CA VAL A 357 -7.76 -14.07 -18.08
C VAL A 357 -7.37 -13.72 -19.52
N PRO A 358 -7.40 -12.43 -19.94
CA PRO A 358 -6.88 -12.03 -21.24
C PRO A 358 -5.41 -12.47 -21.44
N PRO A 359 -4.97 -12.83 -22.66
CA PRO A 359 -3.60 -13.27 -22.91
C PRO A 359 -2.52 -12.28 -22.47
N VAL A 360 -2.74 -10.97 -22.65
CA VAL A 360 -1.81 -9.92 -22.21
C VAL A 360 -1.66 -9.87 -20.68
N VAL A 361 -2.73 -10.21 -19.95
CA VAL A 361 -2.73 -10.31 -18.48
C VAL A 361 -1.98 -11.56 -18.05
N ALA A 362 -2.24 -12.71 -18.69
CA ALA A 362 -1.50 -13.93 -18.42
C ALA A 362 0.00 -13.74 -18.66
N ASN A 363 0.37 -13.10 -19.78
CA ASN A 363 1.77 -12.78 -20.09
C ASN A 363 2.41 -11.88 -19.02
N LEU A 364 1.70 -10.84 -18.55
CA LEU A 364 2.22 -9.96 -17.51
C LEU A 364 2.44 -10.73 -16.20
N PHE A 365 1.47 -11.55 -15.79
CA PHE A 365 1.55 -12.33 -14.54
C PHE A 365 2.61 -13.43 -14.58
N ASP A 366 2.73 -14.12 -15.70
CA ASP A 366 3.73 -15.18 -15.86
C ASP A 366 5.15 -14.62 -15.82
N ASN A 367 5.39 -13.48 -16.46
CA ASN A 367 6.76 -13.03 -16.74
C ASN A 367 7.24 -11.87 -15.88
N TYR A 368 6.36 -11.09 -15.27
CA TYR A 368 6.75 -9.83 -14.61
C TYR A 368 6.19 -9.62 -13.20
N VAL A 369 5.00 -10.14 -12.89
CA VAL A 369 4.42 -10.01 -11.55
C VAL A 369 4.87 -11.17 -10.67
N HIS A 370 5.40 -10.84 -9.51
CA HIS A 370 5.78 -11.82 -8.50
C HIS A 370 4.54 -12.30 -7.73
N ASP A 371 4.60 -13.50 -7.16
CA ASP A 371 3.65 -13.99 -6.18
C ASP A 371 4.14 -13.58 -4.79
N SER A 372 3.50 -12.55 -4.19
CA SER A 372 3.97 -11.99 -2.91
C SER A 372 3.71 -12.89 -1.70
N LEU A 373 2.81 -13.87 -1.82
CA LEU A 373 2.52 -14.86 -0.77
C LEU A 373 3.51 -16.03 -0.81
N ALA A 374 4.01 -16.38 -1.99
CA ALA A 374 5.07 -17.39 -2.14
C ALA A 374 6.38 -16.87 -1.55
N GLY A 375 6.93 -17.60 -0.57
CA GLY A 375 8.21 -17.27 0.08
C GLY A 375 8.13 -16.13 1.10
N PHE A 376 6.93 -15.66 1.44
CA PHE A 376 6.76 -14.68 2.51
C PHE A 376 6.51 -15.34 3.87
N TYR A 377 7.61 -15.50 4.62
CA TYR A 377 7.59 -16.15 5.93
C TYR A 377 7.41 -15.15 7.09
N ILE A 378 6.47 -15.46 7.98
CA ILE A 378 6.28 -14.81 9.28
C ILE A 378 6.83 -15.78 10.33
N LYS A 379 8.04 -15.46 10.82
CA LYS A 379 8.87 -16.40 11.61
C LYS A 379 9.17 -17.67 10.82
N ARG A 380 8.48 -18.78 11.11
CA ARG A 380 8.67 -20.09 10.48
C ARG A 380 7.48 -20.54 9.63
N TRP A 381 6.43 -19.72 9.53
CA TRP A 381 5.18 -20.06 8.85
C TRP A 381 4.98 -19.11 7.67
N THR A 382 4.41 -19.60 6.57
CA THR A 382 3.85 -18.72 5.54
C THR A 382 2.50 -18.19 6.00
N GLU A 383 1.99 -17.11 5.41
CA GLU A 383 0.60 -16.66 5.66
C GLU A 383 -0.44 -17.75 5.31
N LEU A 384 -0.09 -18.67 4.41
CA LEU A 384 -0.95 -19.75 3.94
C LEU A 384 -1.07 -20.89 4.96
N ASP A 385 -0.10 -21.02 5.87
CA ASP A 385 0.03 -22.16 6.78
C ASP A 385 -0.06 -21.76 8.27
N ILE A 386 -0.54 -20.56 8.61
CA ILE A 386 -0.64 -20.09 10.00
C ILE A 386 -1.77 -20.83 10.72
N PRO A 387 -1.48 -21.70 11.71
CA PRO A 387 -2.51 -22.57 12.32
C PRO A 387 -3.58 -21.84 13.13
N VAL A 388 -3.34 -20.59 13.50
CA VAL A 388 -4.17 -19.79 14.42
C VAL A 388 -5.07 -18.79 13.68
N ALA A 389 -4.92 -18.64 12.37
CA ALA A 389 -5.64 -17.63 11.60
C ALA A 389 -6.14 -18.19 10.27
N ALA A 390 -7.46 -18.18 10.07
CA ALA A 390 -8.07 -18.28 8.75
C ALA A 390 -7.79 -16.97 7.97
N THR A 391 -6.56 -16.85 7.47
CA THR A 391 -6.09 -15.70 6.67
C THR A 391 -6.79 -15.64 5.32
N ASN A 392 -7.39 -16.75 4.89
CA ASN A 392 -8.02 -16.96 3.57
C ASN A 392 -7.04 -16.79 2.40
N GLY A 393 -5.73 -16.72 2.65
CA GLY A 393 -4.67 -16.66 1.64
C GLY A 393 -4.99 -15.77 0.44
N TYR A 394 -5.00 -16.36 -0.75
CA TYR A 394 -5.32 -15.69 -2.02
C TYR A 394 -6.80 -15.33 -2.18
N LEU A 395 -7.70 -15.93 -1.41
CA LEU A 395 -9.14 -15.64 -1.45
C LEU A 395 -9.49 -14.49 -0.50
N ARG A 396 -8.68 -13.42 -0.55
CA ARG A 396 -8.90 -12.21 0.23
C ARG A 396 -8.61 -10.96 -0.60
N TYR A 397 -9.43 -9.93 -0.38
CA TYR A 397 -9.14 -8.58 -0.85
C TYR A 397 -8.11 -7.88 0.03
N ARG A 398 -7.25 -7.07 -0.59
CA ARG A 398 -6.36 -6.17 0.13
C ARG A 398 -7.17 -5.18 0.97
N SER A 399 -6.80 -4.99 2.22
CA SER A 399 -7.32 -3.89 3.02
C SER A 399 -6.76 -2.57 2.48
N VAL A 400 -7.64 -1.61 2.19
CA VAL A 400 -7.28 -0.31 1.61
C VAL A 400 -7.91 0.78 2.44
N PHE A 401 -7.08 1.71 2.91
CA PHE A 401 -7.48 2.89 3.66
C PHE A 401 -7.27 4.13 2.79
N LYS A 402 -8.14 5.13 2.94
CA LYS A 402 -7.99 6.43 2.30
C LYS A 402 -8.34 7.51 3.30
N LEU A 403 -7.31 8.18 3.82
CA LEU A 403 -7.44 9.22 4.84
C LEU A 403 -7.28 10.60 4.19
N THR A 404 -8.29 11.44 4.37
CA THR A 404 -8.24 12.87 4.04
C THR A 404 -7.65 13.65 5.22
N SER A 405 -6.83 14.65 4.94
CA SER A 405 -6.35 15.58 5.96
C SER A 405 -7.49 16.49 6.41
N SER A 406 -7.69 16.67 7.72
CA SER A 406 -8.51 17.76 8.28
C SER A 406 -7.69 19.02 8.54
N TRP A 407 -6.36 18.97 8.39
CA TRP A 407 -5.52 20.17 8.36
C TRP A 407 -5.92 21.03 7.16
N GLN A 408 -6.38 22.25 7.46
CA GLN A 408 -6.57 23.29 6.46
C GLN A 408 -5.20 23.89 6.13
N GLN A 409 -4.98 24.26 4.86
CA GLN A 409 -3.92 25.21 4.55
C GLN A 409 -4.14 26.45 5.42
N ARG A 410 -3.08 26.95 6.07
CA ARG A 410 -3.24 28.16 6.88
C ARG A 410 -3.66 29.31 5.96
N GLU A 411 -4.72 30.03 6.36
CA GLU A 411 -5.07 31.26 5.67
C GLU A 411 -3.90 32.24 5.74
N CYS A 412 -3.53 32.78 4.58
CA CYS A 412 -2.51 33.80 4.47
C CYS A 412 -2.86 35.00 5.35
N VAL A 413 -2.01 35.33 6.32
CA VAL A 413 -2.19 36.52 7.14
C VAL A 413 -1.75 37.73 6.33
N ASP A 414 -2.70 38.54 5.87
CA ASP A 414 -2.39 39.77 5.13
C ASP A 414 -1.69 40.79 6.06
N THR A 415 -0.40 41.00 5.82
CA THR A 415 0.44 41.97 6.55
C THR A 415 -0.01 43.41 6.43
N LEU A 416 -0.93 43.73 5.51
CA LEU A 416 -1.53 45.07 5.40
C LEU A 416 -2.60 45.32 6.48
N THR A 417 -3.17 44.27 7.08
CA THR A 417 -4.25 44.38 8.08
C THR A 417 -3.82 44.00 9.49
N THR A 418 -2.66 43.33 9.65
CA THR A 418 -2.05 43.03 10.94
C THR A 418 -0.57 43.43 10.90
N PRO A 419 -0.17 44.56 11.52
CA PRO A 419 1.21 45.01 11.47
C PRO A 419 2.12 43.99 12.15
N MET A 420 3.06 43.38 11.42
CA MET A 420 4.19 42.71 12.04
C MET A 420 5.13 43.75 12.67
N PRO A 421 5.74 43.46 13.83
CA PRO A 421 6.76 44.33 14.39
C PRO A 421 7.96 44.45 13.43
N PRO A 422 8.66 45.60 13.44
CA PRO A 422 9.72 45.90 12.47
C PRO A 422 10.85 44.87 12.52
N ALA A 423 11.51 44.71 11.37
CA ALA A 423 12.59 43.77 11.08
C ALA A 423 13.63 43.63 12.20
N ASN A 424 13.35 42.73 13.13
CA ASN A 424 14.28 42.04 13.99
C ASN A 424 13.70 40.63 14.16
N VAL A 425 14.40 39.64 13.61
CA VAL A 425 14.02 38.23 13.67
C VAL A 425 13.66 37.87 15.12
N PRO A 426 12.40 37.51 15.43
CA PRO A 426 12.02 37.13 16.79
C PRO A 426 12.82 35.90 17.19
N SER A 427 13.53 35.99 18.31
CA SER A 427 14.06 34.78 18.96
C SER A 427 12.89 33.91 19.41
N ILE A 428 13.13 32.60 19.47
CA ILE A 428 12.16 31.55 19.84
C ILE A 428 11.34 31.87 21.11
N ASP A 429 11.85 32.72 22.00
CA ASP A 429 11.21 33.12 23.25
C ASP A 429 9.99 34.05 23.07
N GLN A 430 9.86 34.79 21.96
CA GLN A 430 8.76 35.74 21.75
C GLN A 430 7.44 35.09 21.31
N ALA A 431 7.48 33.88 20.72
CA ALA A 431 6.27 33.13 20.37
C ALA A 431 5.54 32.54 21.60
N PHE A 432 6.24 32.37 22.73
CA PHE A 432 5.68 31.75 23.94
C PHE A 432 4.80 32.68 24.78
N GLY A 433 4.88 34.01 24.57
CA GLY A 433 3.99 34.97 25.23
C GLY A 433 2.51 34.86 24.79
N MET A 434 2.25 34.30 23.61
CA MET A 434 0.90 34.23 23.04
C MET A 434 0.14 32.94 23.35
N MET A 435 0.80 31.87 23.81
CA MET A 435 0.13 30.64 24.26
C MET A 435 -0.23 30.63 25.75
N GLY A 436 0.35 31.52 26.56
CA GLY A 436 0.05 31.63 28.00
C GLY A 436 -1.28 32.32 28.34
N ASN A 437 -1.91 33.00 27.38
CA ASN A 437 -3.13 33.79 27.60
C ASN A 437 -4.41 33.15 27.03
N ALA A 438 -4.34 31.93 26.47
CA ALA A 438 -5.52 31.19 26.01
C ALA A 438 -6.04 30.16 27.04
N MET A 439 -5.47 30.14 28.26
CA MET A 439 -5.95 29.35 29.40
C MET A 439 -5.89 30.17 30.69
N ARG A 440 -6.67 31.24 30.74
CA ARG A 440 -7.21 31.80 31.99
C ARG A 440 -8.68 32.05 31.84
#